data_AF-A0A182G166-F1
#
_entry.id   AF-A0A182G166-F1
#
_cell.length_a   1.000
_cell.length_b   1.000
_cell.length_c   1.000
_cell.angle_alpha   90.00
_cell.angle_beta   90.00
_cell.angle_gamma   90.00
#
_symmetry.space_group_name_H-M   'P 1'
#
loop_
_entity.id
_entity.type
_entity.pdbx_description
1 polymer ?
#
loop_
_entity_poly.entity_id
_entity_poly.type
_entity_poly.pdbx_seq_one_letter_code
_entity_poly.pdbx_strand_id
1 'polypeptide(L)'
;MKPGVILAKPGATDTVDSAAHRLLQATTGTGPKISVKDIAVFLRLVLAQDRVQLKDDWVSFGTTIGRAGDFVSPLSLLNISDEPCNTDGIVQTNFHVEKQNVMLAILYVTGGFALAEEDPKHSSKINAKIEKYGGRWNSLTNFSRSVDCSAFRNPELKKLFAAMDMFYFKFPEAAYCESRVGTQRLRFEGCGGLEALKLALELLDVPMEMFASWCIVPSMVLELRSLMYGSHEEIDKSDSYLPYCMPLRLTTNSPYTINKSQNIYGLAHAVGCAFNEPSSANARRFPGTSGSSVAEGAIRILGEAARFKNEAAEAQGGKSATESKAQPPKSRSEILERWAAISNPRRGTVGELVKNYYESVKNILE
;
A
#
# COMPACT_ATOMS: atom_id res chain seq x y z
N MET A 1 18.42 1.72 -13.46
CA MET A 1 18.78 0.28 -13.50
C MET A 1 17.72 -0.48 -12.70
N LYS A 2 17.41 -1.73 -13.07
CA LYS A 2 16.45 -2.55 -12.31
C LYS A 2 16.98 -2.85 -10.90
N PRO A 3 16.14 -2.84 -9.84
CA PRO A 3 16.57 -3.14 -8.48
C PRO A 3 17.24 -4.51 -8.38
N GLY A 4 18.42 -4.56 -7.74
CA GLY A 4 19.18 -5.79 -7.54
C GLY A 4 18.59 -6.66 -6.44
N VAL A 5 18.51 -7.97 -6.68
CA VAL A 5 18.07 -8.97 -5.70
C VAL A 5 18.99 -10.18 -5.73
N ILE A 6 19.31 -10.74 -4.56
CA ILE A 6 20.05 -12.00 -4.44
C ILE A 6 19.07 -13.10 -4.03
N LEU A 7 18.88 -14.10 -4.88
CA LEU A 7 17.93 -15.18 -4.63
C LEU A 7 18.57 -16.54 -4.87
N ALA A 8 18.17 -17.53 -4.08
CA ALA A 8 18.53 -18.93 -4.30
C ALA A 8 18.19 -19.35 -5.73
N LYS A 9 19.16 -19.98 -6.41
CA LYS A 9 18.97 -20.53 -7.75
C LYS A 9 18.15 -21.83 -7.69
N PRO A 10 17.08 -21.97 -8.48
CA PRO A 10 16.42 -23.25 -8.65
C PRO A 10 17.39 -24.30 -9.18
N GLY A 11 17.38 -25.50 -8.59
CA GLY A 11 18.15 -26.63 -9.09
C GLY A 11 17.60 -27.13 -10.42
N ALA A 12 18.40 -27.91 -11.16
CA ALA A 12 17.99 -28.45 -12.47
C ALA A 12 16.75 -29.36 -12.41
N THR A 13 16.46 -29.92 -11.24
CA THR A 13 15.33 -30.83 -10.99
C THR A 13 14.15 -30.16 -10.30
N ASP A 14 14.27 -28.89 -9.90
CA ASP A 14 13.16 -28.20 -9.24
C ASP A 14 12.08 -27.84 -10.27
N THR A 15 10.83 -28.17 -9.96
CA THR A 15 9.66 -27.83 -10.76
C THR A 15 8.69 -27.01 -9.90
N VAL A 16 7.77 -26.28 -10.54
CA VAL A 16 6.70 -25.58 -9.82
C VAL A 16 5.92 -26.56 -8.95
N ASP A 17 5.59 -27.72 -9.50
CA ASP A 17 4.78 -28.72 -8.83
C ASP A 17 5.50 -29.31 -7.60
N SER A 18 6.78 -29.68 -7.72
CA SER A 18 7.54 -30.22 -6.58
C SER A 18 7.73 -29.17 -5.48
N ALA A 19 8.02 -27.92 -5.85
CA ALA A 19 8.17 -26.82 -4.91
C ALA A 19 6.84 -26.43 -4.23
N ALA A 20 5.74 -26.39 -4.98
CA ALA A 20 4.41 -26.14 -4.45
C ALA A 20 3.97 -27.24 -3.47
N HIS A 21 4.22 -28.51 -3.83
CA HIS A 21 3.88 -29.64 -2.97
C HIS A 21 4.62 -29.56 -1.62
N ARG A 22 5.93 -29.25 -1.63
CA ARG A 22 6.71 -29.04 -0.39
C ARG A 22 6.09 -27.96 0.49
N LEU A 23 5.71 -26.82 -0.07
CA LEU A 23 5.08 -25.73 0.68
C LEU A 23 3.71 -26.11 1.25
N LEU A 24 2.89 -26.83 0.47
CA LEU A 24 1.55 -27.25 0.91
C LEU A 24 1.62 -28.29 2.03
N GLN A 25 2.58 -29.22 1.99
CA GLN A 25 2.82 -30.16 3.08
C GLN A 25 3.10 -29.43 4.41
N ALA A 26 3.81 -28.30 4.39
CA ALA A 26 4.10 -27.53 5.61
C ALA A 26 2.83 -26.97 6.29
N THR A 27 1.72 -26.84 5.56
CA THR A 27 0.46 -26.30 6.06
C THR A 27 -0.34 -27.31 6.90
N THR A 28 0.01 -28.60 6.84
CA THR A 28 -0.67 -29.66 7.62
C THR A 28 -0.24 -29.67 9.09
N GLY A 29 0.82 -28.94 9.44
CA GLY A 29 1.40 -28.89 10.79
C GLY A 29 2.29 -30.08 11.15
N THR A 30 2.30 -31.13 10.32
CA THR A 30 3.21 -32.28 10.42
C THR A 30 4.25 -32.34 9.30
N GLY A 31 4.19 -31.37 8.38
CA GLY A 31 5.11 -31.26 7.25
C GLY A 31 6.52 -30.81 7.64
N PRO A 32 7.46 -30.88 6.67
CA PRO A 32 8.83 -30.45 6.88
C PRO A 32 8.92 -28.95 7.14
N LYS A 33 9.96 -28.53 7.88
CA LYS A 33 10.28 -27.11 8.04
C LYS A 33 10.67 -26.50 6.69
N ILE A 34 10.15 -25.33 6.39
CA ILE A 34 10.39 -24.60 5.13
C ILE A 34 11.40 -23.48 5.36
N SER A 35 12.42 -23.41 4.52
CA SER A 35 13.45 -22.37 4.56
C SER A 35 13.12 -21.17 3.66
N VAL A 36 13.85 -20.06 3.86
CA VAL A 36 13.85 -18.91 2.93
C VAL A 36 14.16 -19.35 1.50
N LYS A 37 15.07 -20.32 1.34
CA LYS A 37 15.52 -20.82 0.03
C LYS A 37 14.39 -21.55 -0.69
N ASP A 38 13.62 -22.36 0.02
CA ASP A 38 12.46 -23.07 -0.56
C ASP A 38 11.40 -22.09 -1.08
N ILE A 39 11.13 -21.03 -0.31
CA ILE A 39 10.21 -19.96 -0.70
C ILE A 39 10.73 -19.22 -1.94
N ALA A 40 12.00 -18.83 -1.93
CA ALA A 40 12.62 -18.12 -3.06
C ALA A 40 12.63 -18.96 -4.34
N VAL A 41 12.98 -20.25 -4.25
CA VAL A 41 12.97 -21.18 -5.39
C VAL A 41 11.57 -21.35 -5.94
N PHE A 42 10.57 -21.61 -5.08
CA PHE A 42 9.17 -21.73 -5.51
C PHE A 42 8.70 -20.48 -6.24
N LEU A 43 8.88 -19.31 -5.63
CA LEU A 43 8.46 -18.04 -6.23
C LEU A 43 9.19 -17.77 -7.55
N ARG A 44 10.50 -18.03 -7.65
CA ARG A 44 11.23 -17.87 -8.92
C ARG A 44 10.66 -18.77 -10.02
N LEU A 45 10.33 -20.02 -9.72
CA LEU A 45 9.80 -20.95 -10.71
C LEU A 45 8.41 -20.51 -11.21
N VAL A 46 7.49 -20.19 -10.29
CA VAL A 46 6.12 -19.84 -10.66
C VAL A 46 6.04 -18.46 -11.34
N LEU A 47 6.76 -17.47 -10.82
CA LEU A 47 6.75 -16.10 -11.36
C LEU A 47 7.53 -15.99 -12.69
N ALA A 48 8.38 -16.96 -13.04
CA ALA A 48 8.99 -17.02 -14.37
C ALA A 48 8.00 -17.47 -15.46
N GLN A 49 6.95 -18.21 -15.07
CA GLN A 49 5.95 -18.79 -15.98
C GLN A 49 4.76 -17.85 -16.21
N ASP A 50 4.38 -17.02 -15.23
CA ASP A 50 3.28 -16.06 -15.36
C ASP A 50 3.73 -14.83 -16.16
N ARG A 51 3.54 -14.88 -17.48
CA ARG A 51 4.01 -13.86 -18.42
C ARG A 51 2.85 -13.18 -19.12
N VAL A 52 2.96 -11.86 -19.29
CA VAL A 52 2.03 -11.03 -20.04
C VAL A 52 2.78 -10.31 -21.14
N GLN A 53 2.18 -10.22 -22.33
CA GLN A 53 2.76 -9.47 -23.45
C GLN A 53 2.48 -7.98 -23.29
N LEU A 54 3.51 -7.15 -23.41
CA LEU A 54 3.38 -5.71 -23.35
C LEU A 54 2.73 -5.15 -24.62
N LYS A 55 1.74 -4.27 -24.45
CA LYS A 55 1.17 -3.47 -25.55
C LYS A 55 2.04 -2.26 -25.88
N ASP A 56 2.58 -1.63 -24.84
CA ASP A 56 3.40 -0.43 -24.91
C ASP A 56 4.70 -0.62 -24.12
N ASP A 57 5.69 0.22 -24.38
CA ASP A 57 6.94 0.24 -23.63
C ASP A 57 6.67 0.49 -22.14
N TRP A 58 7.25 -0.37 -21.30
CA TRP A 58 7.21 -0.19 -19.85
C TRP A 58 8.56 0.32 -19.37
N VAL A 59 8.62 1.60 -19.06
CA VAL A 59 9.82 2.29 -18.57
C VAL A 59 9.49 2.88 -17.20
N SER A 60 10.44 2.91 -16.26
CA SER A 60 10.31 3.68 -15.01
C SER A 60 11.67 4.24 -14.59
N PHE A 61 11.74 5.53 -14.27
CA PHE A 61 12.97 6.26 -13.96
C PHE A 61 14.08 6.03 -15.01
N GLY A 62 13.71 6.13 -16.29
CA GLY A 62 14.60 5.85 -17.42
C GLY A 62 15.05 4.39 -17.57
N THR A 63 14.59 3.48 -16.71
CA THR A 63 14.89 2.05 -16.78
C THR A 63 13.82 1.35 -17.60
N THR A 64 14.20 0.81 -18.76
CA THR A 64 13.31 -0.06 -19.55
C THR A 64 13.09 -1.39 -18.85
N ILE A 65 11.86 -1.67 -18.46
CA ILE A 65 11.42 -2.95 -17.90
C ILE A 65 11.21 -3.96 -19.04
N GLY A 66 10.51 -3.54 -20.09
CA GLY A 66 10.32 -4.25 -21.36
C GLY A 66 9.80 -3.30 -22.44
N ARG A 67 9.91 -3.70 -23.71
CA ARG A 67 9.39 -2.97 -24.86
C ARG A 67 8.05 -3.53 -25.32
N ALA A 68 7.31 -2.75 -26.10
CA ALA A 68 6.10 -3.21 -26.76
C ALA A 68 6.36 -4.54 -27.51
N GLY A 69 5.51 -5.53 -27.29
CA GLY A 69 5.64 -6.88 -27.83
C GLY A 69 6.43 -7.86 -26.96
N ASP A 70 7.22 -7.41 -26.00
CA ASP A 70 7.96 -8.29 -25.08
C ASP A 70 7.02 -9.01 -24.11
N PHE A 71 7.35 -10.26 -23.78
CA PHE A 71 6.74 -10.96 -22.66
C PHE A 71 7.48 -10.64 -21.37
N VAL A 72 6.78 -10.03 -20.42
CA VAL A 72 7.31 -9.69 -19.09
C VAL A 72 6.66 -10.55 -18.01
N SER A 73 7.39 -10.77 -16.93
CA SER A 73 6.92 -11.43 -15.72
C SER A 73 7.27 -10.60 -14.49
N PRO A 74 6.79 -10.95 -13.28
CA PRO A 74 7.24 -10.31 -12.05
C PRO A 74 8.76 -10.25 -11.89
N LEU A 75 9.48 -11.25 -12.40
CA LEU A 75 10.94 -11.30 -12.34
C LEU A 75 11.62 -10.29 -13.28
N SER A 76 10.93 -9.86 -14.34
CA SER A 76 11.43 -8.83 -15.27
C SER A 76 11.64 -7.47 -14.60
N LEU A 77 11.09 -7.24 -13.41
CA LEU A 77 11.26 -6.01 -12.63
C LEU A 77 12.56 -5.98 -11.82
N LEU A 78 13.29 -7.08 -11.73
CA LEU A 78 14.46 -7.23 -10.85
C LEU A 78 15.71 -7.59 -11.65
N ASN A 79 16.88 -7.23 -11.11
CA ASN A 79 18.17 -7.73 -11.53
C ASN A 79 18.62 -8.85 -10.56
N ILE A 80 18.39 -10.11 -10.95
CA ILE A 80 18.58 -11.26 -10.06
C ILE A 80 20.03 -11.76 -10.13
N SER A 81 20.70 -11.78 -8.97
CA SER A 81 21.96 -12.49 -8.77
C SER A 81 21.69 -13.83 -8.10
N ASP A 82 22.27 -14.89 -8.65
CA ASP A 82 22.09 -16.24 -8.12
C ASP A 82 22.91 -16.44 -6.84
N GLU A 83 22.25 -16.87 -5.77
CA GLU A 83 22.92 -17.46 -4.61
C GLU A 83 23.07 -18.97 -4.84
N PRO A 84 24.28 -19.56 -4.67
CA PRO A 84 24.47 -21.00 -4.77
C PRO A 84 23.54 -21.73 -3.80
N CYS A 85 22.73 -22.63 -4.35
CA CYS A 85 21.90 -23.51 -3.55
C CYS A 85 22.42 -24.95 -3.69
N ASN A 86 22.95 -25.51 -2.60
CA ASN A 86 23.19 -26.96 -2.52
C ASN A 86 21.85 -27.63 -2.25
N THR A 87 21.00 -27.77 -3.26
CA THR A 87 19.85 -28.69 -3.21
C THR A 87 20.32 -30.09 -3.60
N ASP A 88 21.32 -30.62 -2.89
CA ASP A 88 21.71 -32.02 -3.05
C ASP A 88 20.70 -32.88 -2.28
N GLY A 89 19.81 -33.58 -3.01
CA GLY A 89 19.15 -34.77 -2.49
C GLY A 89 17.63 -34.78 -2.33
N ILE A 90 16.86 -33.87 -2.94
CA ILE A 90 15.39 -34.04 -2.93
C ILE A 90 14.94 -34.78 -4.20
N VAL A 91 14.56 -36.04 -3.99
CA VAL A 91 14.07 -37.01 -4.98
C VAL A 91 12.95 -36.40 -5.82
N GLN A 92 13.07 -36.55 -7.14
CA GLN A 92 11.98 -36.31 -8.08
C GLN A 92 10.75 -37.10 -7.66
N THR A 93 9.68 -36.40 -7.40
CA THR A 93 8.37 -37.00 -7.32
C THR A 93 7.54 -36.37 -8.43
N ASN A 94 7.06 -37.21 -9.35
CA ASN A 94 6.14 -36.82 -10.42
C ASN A 94 4.76 -36.50 -9.80
N PHE A 95 4.70 -35.48 -8.95
CA PHE A 95 3.45 -34.93 -8.47
C PHE A 95 3.01 -33.89 -9.47
N HIS A 96 1.83 -34.06 -10.04
CA HIS A 96 1.16 -32.97 -10.71
C HIS A 96 0.43 -32.14 -9.67
N VAL A 97 0.66 -30.83 -9.66
CA VAL A 97 -0.05 -29.90 -8.78
C VAL A 97 -0.99 -29.05 -9.62
N GLU A 98 -2.29 -29.15 -9.35
CA GLU A 98 -3.30 -28.34 -10.02
C GLU A 98 -3.01 -26.83 -9.84
N LYS A 99 -3.40 -26.01 -10.84
CA LYS A 99 -3.21 -24.55 -10.79
C LYS A 99 -3.77 -23.90 -9.52
N GLN A 100 -4.90 -24.41 -9.02
CA GLN A 100 -5.51 -23.99 -7.76
C GLN A 100 -4.58 -24.20 -6.57
N ASN A 101 -3.89 -25.34 -6.51
CA ASN A 101 -2.93 -25.64 -5.46
C ASN A 101 -1.66 -24.80 -5.56
N VAL A 102 -1.22 -24.43 -6.78
CA VAL A 102 -0.14 -23.46 -6.97
C VAL A 102 -0.54 -22.08 -6.43
N MET A 103 -1.73 -21.58 -6.78
CA MET A 103 -2.27 -20.33 -6.21
C MET A 103 -2.35 -20.41 -4.68
N LEU A 104 -2.82 -21.54 -4.15
CA LEU A 104 -2.92 -21.76 -2.71
C LEU A 104 -1.54 -21.68 -2.03
N ALA A 105 -0.49 -22.27 -2.62
CA ALA A 105 0.88 -22.14 -2.12
C ALA A 105 1.38 -20.68 -2.12
N ILE A 106 1.08 -19.90 -3.18
CA ILE A 106 1.41 -18.47 -3.23
C ILE A 106 0.66 -17.70 -2.13
N LEU A 107 -0.62 -18.00 -1.89
CA LEU A 107 -1.42 -17.38 -0.84
C LEU A 107 -0.89 -17.69 0.56
N TYR A 108 -0.40 -18.91 0.81
CA TYR A 108 0.25 -19.22 2.09
C TYR A 108 1.57 -18.46 2.26
N VAL A 109 2.39 -18.36 1.22
CA VAL A 109 3.66 -17.61 1.27
C VAL A 109 3.42 -16.12 1.51
N THR A 110 2.51 -15.51 0.73
CA THR A 110 2.17 -14.08 0.87
C THR A 110 1.38 -13.78 2.14
N GLY A 111 0.54 -14.72 2.58
CA GLY A 111 -0.14 -14.66 3.88
C GLY A 111 0.83 -14.75 5.05
N GLY A 112 1.82 -15.66 4.98
CA GLY A 112 2.89 -15.76 5.97
C GLY A 112 3.71 -14.48 6.06
N PHE A 113 4.00 -13.86 4.91
CA PHE A 113 4.62 -12.54 4.85
C PHE A 113 3.77 -11.45 5.52
N ALA A 114 2.46 -11.41 5.27
CA ALA A 114 1.56 -10.45 5.89
C ALA A 114 1.46 -10.63 7.42
N LEU A 115 1.42 -11.88 7.90
CA LEU A 115 1.41 -12.19 9.32
C LEU A 115 2.71 -11.79 10.04
N ALA A 116 3.86 -12.04 9.42
CA ALA A 116 5.17 -11.72 9.99
C ALA A 116 5.39 -10.22 10.21
N GLU A 117 4.64 -9.38 9.50
CA GLU A 117 4.67 -7.93 9.57
C GLU A 117 3.50 -7.33 10.37
N GLU A 118 2.80 -8.18 11.14
CA GLU A 118 1.83 -7.78 12.17
C GLU A 118 0.67 -6.93 11.61
N ASP A 119 0.02 -7.42 10.55
CA ASP A 119 -1.20 -6.81 10.00
C ASP A 119 -2.48 -7.66 10.25
N PRO A 120 -3.10 -7.59 11.45
CA PRO A 120 -4.28 -8.37 11.79
C PRO A 120 -5.50 -8.10 10.92
N LYS A 121 -5.61 -6.90 10.34
CA LYS A 121 -6.77 -6.48 9.54
C LYS A 121 -6.80 -7.15 8.17
N HIS A 122 -5.64 -7.57 7.67
CA HIS A 122 -5.52 -8.24 6.38
C HIS A 122 -5.68 -9.75 6.48
N SER A 123 -5.44 -10.35 7.65
CA SER A 123 -5.58 -11.79 7.86
C SER A 123 -6.93 -12.32 7.41
N SER A 124 -8.04 -11.65 7.74
CA SER A 124 -9.38 -12.11 7.33
C SER A 124 -9.58 -12.14 5.81
N LYS A 125 -9.06 -11.15 5.08
CA LYS A 125 -9.14 -11.10 3.60
C LYS A 125 -8.28 -12.19 2.96
N ILE A 126 -7.09 -12.40 3.51
CA ILE A 126 -6.18 -13.46 3.07
C ILE A 126 -6.86 -14.83 3.25
N ASN A 127 -7.54 -15.03 4.37
CA ASN A 127 -8.22 -16.30 4.66
C ASN A 127 -9.36 -16.58 3.71
N ALA A 128 -10.17 -15.56 3.42
CA ALA A 128 -11.24 -15.70 2.45
C ALA A 128 -10.70 -16.15 1.08
N LYS A 129 -9.51 -15.68 0.68
CA LYS A 129 -8.83 -16.18 -0.54
C LYS A 129 -8.31 -17.61 -0.36
N ILE A 130 -7.66 -17.93 0.75
CA ILE A 130 -7.19 -19.29 1.05
C ILE A 130 -8.35 -20.30 0.97
N GLU A 131 -9.49 -19.99 1.60
CA GLU A 131 -10.70 -20.81 1.59
C GLU A 131 -11.30 -20.94 0.20
N LYS A 132 -11.36 -19.84 -0.59
CA LYS A 132 -11.79 -19.86 -1.99
C LYS A 132 -11.01 -20.88 -2.83
N TYR A 133 -9.71 -21.03 -2.58
CA TYR A 133 -8.85 -21.98 -3.29
C TYR A 133 -8.71 -23.33 -2.56
N GLY A 134 -9.60 -23.66 -1.62
CA GLY A 134 -9.68 -24.98 -0.98
C GLY A 134 -8.75 -25.17 0.22
N GLY A 135 -8.06 -24.12 0.66
CA GLY A 135 -7.31 -24.12 1.91
C GLY A 135 -8.20 -23.97 3.14
N ARG A 136 -7.63 -24.17 4.33
CA ARG A 136 -8.33 -23.96 5.61
C ARG A 136 -7.63 -22.84 6.38
N TRP A 137 -8.36 -22.01 7.13
CA TRP A 137 -7.77 -20.93 7.93
C TRP A 137 -6.63 -21.40 8.86
N ASN A 138 -6.84 -22.50 9.59
CA ASN A 138 -5.80 -23.07 10.47
C ASN A 138 -4.54 -23.51 9.71
N SER A 139 -4.61 -23.69 8.39
CA SER A 139 -3.45 -24.03 7.57
C SER A 139 -2.48 -22.86 7.46
N LEU A 140 -2.94 -21.59 7.51
CA LEU A 140 -2.02 -20.45 7.50
C LEU A 140 -1.27 -20.32 8.83
N THR A 141 -1.95 -20.53 9.96
CA THR A 141 -1.30 -20.54 11.27
C THR A 141 -0.33 -21.71 11.41
N ASN A 142 -0.70 -22.89 10.89
CA ASN A 142 0.21 -24.04 10.82
C ASN A 142 1.42 -23.76 9.91
N PHE A 143 1.19 -23.19 8.73
CA PHE A 143 2.26 -22.81 7.82
C PHE A 143 3.24 -21.82 8.49
N SER A 144 2.72 -20.82 9.20
CA SER A 144 3.52 -19.88 10.00
C SER A 144 4.28 -20.54 11.15
N ARG A 145 3.86 -21.71 11.64
CA ARG A 145 4.62 -22.48 12.66
C ARG A 145 5.72 -23.34 12.02
N SER A 146 5.47 -23.83 10.81
CA SER A 146 6.40 -24.66 10.03
C SER A 146 7.48 -23.85 9.31
N VAL A 147 7.23 -22.55 9.09
CA VAL A 147 8.18 -21.58 8.54
C VAL A 147 8.72 -20.74 9.69
N ASP A 148 10.04 -20.57 9.78
CA ASP A 148 10.59 -19.56 10.68
C ASP A 148 10.11 -18.17 10.22
N CYS A 149 9.26 -17.49 11.00
CA CYS A 149 8.72 -16.18 10.61
C CYS A 149 9.81 -15.13 10.35
N SER A 150 11.03 -15.30 10.88
CA SER A 150 12.17 -14.46 10.54
C SER A 150 12.54 -14.55 9.05
N ALA A 151 12.22 -15.67 8.39
CA ALA A 151 12.36 -15.87 6.95
C ALA A 151 11.60 -14.81 6.15
N PHE A 152 10.39 -14.44 6.57
CA PHE A 152 9.58 -13.44 5.88
C PHE A 152 10.07 -12.01 6.08
N ARG A 153 10.93 -11.77 7.09
CA ARG A 153 11.63 -10.49 7.29
C ARG A 153 12.91 -10.39 6.44
N ASN A 154 13.19 -11.39 5.60
CA ASN A 154 14.31 -11.35 4.66
C ASN A 154 14.11 -10.24 3.62
N PRO A 155 15.06 -9.31 3.47
CA PRO A 155 14.92 -8.19 2.55
C PRO A 155 14.84 -8.56 1.07
N GLU A 156 15.50 -9.64 0.66
CA GLU A 156 15.51 -10.09 -0.74
C GLU A 156 14.15 -10.69 -1.10
N LEU A 157 13.51 -11.42 -0.18
CA LEU A 157 12.11 -11.83 -0.33
C LEU A 157 11.16 -10.63 -0.38
N LYS A 158 11.38 -9.60 0.45
CA LYS A 158 10.54 -8.38 0.42
C LYS A 158 10.61 -7.66 -0.94
N LYS A 159 11.78 -7.59 -1.58
CA LYS A 159 11.93 -7.08 -2.96
C LYS A 159 11.14 -7.92 -3.97
N LEU A 160 11.19 -9.25 -3.83
CA LEU A 160 10.45 -10.16 -4.71
C LEU A 160 8.93 -9.99 -4.55
N PHE A 161 8.43 -9.85 -3.32
CA PHE A 161 7.03 -9.56 -3.06
C PHE A 161 6.59 -8.20 -3.61
N ALA A 162 7.46 -7.18 -3.54
CA ALA A 162 7.17 -5.87 -4.12
C ALA A 162 7.10 -5.92 -5.65
N ALA A 163 8.03 -6.62 -6.30
CA ALA A 163 7.97 -6.85 -7.75
C ALA A 163 6.71 -7.62 -8.16
N MET A 164 6.31 -8.62 -7.38
CA MET A 164 5.08 -9.37 -7.58
C MET A 164 3.84 -8.47 -7.46
N ASP A 165 3.74 -7.64 -6.42
CA ASP A 165 2.63 -6.70 -6.26
C ASP A 165 2.59 -5.67 -7.39
N MET A 166 3.75 -5.12 -7.78
CA MET A 166 3.87 -4.16 -8.88
C MET A 166 3.39 -4.74 -10.22
N PHE A 167 3.79 -5.97 -10.53
CA PHE A 167 3.37 -6.66 -11.74
C PHE A 167 1.86 -6.92 -11.76
N TYR A 168 1.32 -7.53 -10.70
CA TYR A 168 -0.12 -7.84 -10.63
C TYR A 168 -1.00 -6.60 -10.45
N PHE A 169 -0.44 -5.47 -9.97
CA PHE A 169 -1.14 -4.19 -10.00
C PHE A 169 -1.34 -3.69 -11.44
N LYS A 170 -0.32 -3.82 -12.30
CA LYS A 170 -0.40 -3.42 -13.71
C LYS A 170 -1.24 -4.41 -14.55
N PHE A 171 -1.14 -5.70 -14.26
CA PHE A 171 -1.81 -6.78 -14.99
C PHE A 171 -2.81 -7.52 -14.09
N PRO A 172 -4.00 -6.94 -13.84
CA PRO A 172 -5.01 -7.57 -13.00
C PRO A 172 -5.54 -8.90 -13.56
N GLU A 173 -5.36 -9.17 -14.84
CA GLU A 173 -5.73 -10.39 -15.56
C GLU A 173 -4.72 -11.55 -15.42
N ALA A 174 -3.54 -11.29 -14.88
CA ALA A 174 -2.50 -12.31 -14.73
C ALA A 174 -2.93 -13.43 -13.76
N ALA A 175 -2.39 -14.64 -13.96
CA ALA A 175 -2.92 -15.86 -13.37
C ALA A 175 -2.97 -15.82 -11.84
N TYR A 176 -1.98 -15.18 -11.21
CA TYR A 176 -1.86 -15.14 -9.76
C TYR A 176 -2.15 -13.77 -9.13
N CYS A 177 -2.85 -12.86 -9.83
CA CYS A 177 -3.16 -11.52 -9.33
C CYS A 177 -3.88 -11.51 -7.96
N GLU A 178 -4.73 -12.48 -7.66
CA GLU A 178 -5.43 -12.54 -6.37
C GLU A 178 -4.49 -12.71 -5.16
N SER A 179 -3.25 -13.16 -5.38
CA SER A 179 -2.22 -13.26 -4.33
C SER A 179 -1.80 -11.90 -3.76
N ARG A 180 -2.11 -10.79 -4.45
CA ARG A 180 -1.85 -9.43 -3.98
C ARG A 180 -2.46 -9.12 -2.62
N VAL A 181 -3.48 -9.86 -2.19
CA VAL A 181 -4.09 -9.69 -0.86
C VAL A 181 -3.05 -9.73 0.28
N GLY A 182 -1.95 -10.49 0.12
CA GLY A 182 -0.85 -10.55 1.10
C GLY A 182 0.28 -9.54 0.87
N THR A 183 0.35 -8.88 -0.28
CA THR A 183 1.47 -8.00 -0.67
C THR A 183 1.06 -6.55 -0.99
N GLN A 184 -0.24 -6.26 -1.09
CA GLN A 184 -0.77 -4.94 -1.46
C GLN A 184 -0.28 -3.79 -0.58
N ARG A 185 0.05 -4.06 0.69
CA ARG A 185 0.56 -3.05 1.63
C ARG A 185 1.96 -2.55 1.30
N LEU A 186 2.71 -3.28 0.46
CA LEU A 186 4.03 -2.86 0.00
C LEU A 186 3.96 -1.64 -0.91
N ARG A 187 2.82 -1.46 -1.59
CA ARG A 187 2.57 -0.30 -2.43
C ARG A 187 2.38 0.94 -1.54
N PHE A 188 3.12 1.99 -1.85
CA PHE A 188 3.25 3.23 -1.08
C PHE A 188 3.76 3.02 0.36
N GLU A 189 4.42 1.89 0.66
CA GLU A 189 5.10 1.71 1.95
C GLU A 189 6.12 2.83 2.16
N GLY A 190 6.02 3.53 3.29
CA GLY A 190 6.87 4.69 3.61
C GLY A 190 6.54 5.96 2.82
N CYS A 191 5.37 6.03 2.17
CA CYS A 191 4.87 7.21 1.46
C CYS A 191 3.61 7.81 2.12
N GLY A 192 3.42 7.62 3.43
CA GLY A 192 2.20 8.04 4.14
C GLY A 192 1.89 9.54 4.09
N GLY A 193 2.87 10.39 3.79
CA GLY A 193 2.63 11.82 3.50
C GLY A 193 1.88 12.03 2.18
N LEU A 194 2.25 11.31 1.13
CA LEU A 194 1.53 11.32 -0.16
C LEU A 194 0.14 10.70 -0.03
N GLU A 195 0.02 9.60 0.73
CA GLU A 195 -1.28 8.97 0.95
C GLU A 195 -2.26 9.89 1.68
N ALA A 196 -1.77 10.62 2.70
CA ALA A 196 -2.57 11.62 3.41
C ALA A 196 -2.95 12.79 2.49
N LEU A 197 -2.03 13.28 1.67
CA LEU A 197 -2.33 14.32 0.70
C LEU A 197 -3.40 13.86 -0.30
N LYS A 198 -3.27 12.65 -0.84
CA LYS A 198 -4.26 12.04 -1.73
C LYS A 198 -5.64 11.96 -1.09
N LEU A 199 -5.73 11.51 0.18
CA LEU A 199 -6.97 11.48 0.94
C LEU A 199 -7.65 12.86 0.97
N ALA A 200 -6.90 13.92 1.27
CA ALA A 200 -7.45 15.27 1.32
C ALA A 200 -7.99 15.72 -0.04
N LEU A 201 -7.24 15.49 -1.13
CA LEU A 201 -7.66 15.84 -2.48
C LEU A 201 -8.93 15.07 -2.91
N GLU A 202 -9.01 13.77 -2.60
CA GLU A 202 -10.16 12.93 -2.96
C GLU A 202 -11.45 13.31 -2.22
N LEU A 203 -11.33 13.69 -0.94
CA LEU A 203 -12.45 14.15 -0.11
C LEU A 203 -12.96 15.53 -0.56
N LEU A 204 -12.03 16.45 -0.81
CA LEU A 204 -12.37 17.79 -1.25
C LEU A 204 -12.85 17.80 -2.71
N ASP A 205 -12.42 16.81 -3.50
CA ASP A 205 -12.69 16.69 -4.93
C ASP A 205 -12.12 17.88 -5.71
N VAL A 206 -10.84 18.17 -5.47
CA VAL A 206 -10.12 19.31 -6.03
C VAL A 206 -8.76 18.89 -6.58
N PRO A 207 -8.26 19.57 -7.62
CA PRO A 207 -6.91 19.31 -8.13
C PRO A 207 -5.84 19.81 -7.15
N MET A 208 -4.63 19.29 -7.31
CA MET A 208 -3.51 19.53 -6.41
C MET A 208 -3.11 21.02 -6.35
N GLU A 209 -3.18 21.71 -7.49
CA GLU A 209 -2.83 23.13 -7.64
C GLU A 209 -3.75 24.01 -6.80
N MET A 210 -5.05 23.70 -6.80
CA MET A 210 -6.04 24.43 -6.01
C MET A 210 -5.81 24.19 -4.52
N PHE A 211 -5.63 22.93 -4.11
CA PHE A 211 -5.32 22.60 -2.71
C PHE A 211 -4.05 23.31 -2.23
N ALA A 212 -3.00 23.34 -3.06
CA ALA A 212 -1.75 24.04 -2.75
C ALA A 212 -1.96 25.55 -2.57
N SER A 213 -2.78 26.17 -3.42
CA SER A 213 -3.11 27.61 -3.31
C SER A 213 -3.87 27.95 -2.02
N TRP A 214 -4.56 26.98 -1.43
CA TRP A 214 -5.27 27.13 -0.17
C TRP A 214 -4.41 26.81 1.07
N CYS A 215 -3.18 26.35 0.88
CA CYS A 215 -2.25 26.11 1.95
C CYS A 215 -1.43 27.38 2.22
N ILE A 216 -1.71 28.08 3.32
CA ILE A 216 -0.99 29.33 3.69
C ILE A 216 -0.19 29.21 4.98
N VAL A 217 -0.33 28.09 5.71
CA VAL A 217 0.43 27.86 6.94
C VAL A 217 1.88 27.55 6.56
N PRO A 218 2.88 28.35 6.98
CA PRO A 218 4.25 28.23 6.48
C PRO A 218 4.86 26.83 6.62
N SER A 219 4.64 26.14 7.74
CA SER A 219 5.13 24.77 7.94
C SER A 219 4.54 23.79 6.94
N MET A 220 3.23 23.87 6.69
CA MET A 220 2.56 23.02 5.71
C MET A 220 3.00 23.33 4.28
N VAL A 221 3.24 24.59 3.94
CA VAL A 221 3.74 24.99 2.61
C VAL A 221 5.12 24.37 2.34
N LEU A 222 6.01 24.38 3.34
CA LEU A 222 7.33 23.74 3.22
C LEU A 222 7.23 22.23 3.05
N GLU A 223 6.37 21.58 3.84
CA GLU A 223 6.11 20.13 3.72
C GLU A 223 5.50 19.79 2.35
N LEU A 224 4.55 20.59 1.88
CA LEU A 224 3.90 20.40 0.58
C LEU A 224 4.89 20.51 -0.57
N ARG A 225 5.78 21.51 -0.52
CA ARG A 225 6.87 21.65 -1.49
C ARG A 225 7.80 20.43 -1.49
N SER A 226 8.05 19.83 -0.32
CA SER A 226 8.84 18.61 -0.22
C SER A 226 8.11 17.38 -0.78
N LEU A 227 6.79 17.29 -0.61
CA LEU A 227 5.99 16.19 -1.16
C LEU A 227 5.81 16.30 -2.68
N MET A 228 5.76 17.53 -3.20
CA MET A 228 5.60 17.82 -4.63
C MET A 228 6.93 18.02 -5.36
N TYR A 229 8.02 17.43 -4.86
CA TYR A 229 9.34 17.70 -5.40
C TYR A 229 9.50 17.12 -6.82
N GLY A 230 9.26 17.96 -7.83
CA GLY A 230 9.66 17.77 -9.22
C GLY A 230 8.83 16.78 -10.06
N SER A 231 8.78 17.05 -11.37
CA SER A 231 8.10 16.23 -12.39
C SER A 231 8.78 14.90 -12.72
N HIS A 232 9.95 14.60 -12.13
CA HIS A 232 10.78 13.46 -12.49
C HIS A 232 10.60 12.25 -11.55
N GLU A 233 9.80 12.41 -10.50
CA GLU A 233 9.59 11.38 -9.47
C GLU A 233 8.50 10.36 -9.85
N GLU A 234 7.86 10.50 -11.01
CA GLU A 234 6.84 9.56 -11.51
C GLU A 234 5.65 9.37 -10.52
N ILE A 235 5.29 10.40 -9.73
CA ILE A 235 4.22 10.37 -8.71
C ILE A 235 2.84 10.04 -9.30
N ASP A 236 2.59 10.57 -10.50
CA ASP A 236 1.38 10.38 -11.28
C ASP A 236 1.37 9.08 -12.10
N LYS A 237 2.50 8.36 -12.15
CA LYS A 237 2.65 7.14 -12.93
C LYS A 237 2.37 5.90 -12.11
N SER A 238 1.19 5.32 -12.34
CA SER A 238 0.66 4.20 -11.56
C SER A 238 1.50 2.92 -11.65
N ASP A 239 2.22 2.69 -12.74
CA ASP A 239 3.06 1.53 -12.98
C ASP A 239 4.57 1.81 -12.82
N SER A 240 4.91 2.87 -12.08
CA SER A 240 6.27 3.23 -11.71
C SER A 240 6.84 2.36 -10.59
N TYR A 241 8.17 2.38 -10.44
CA TYR A 241 8.87 1.91 -9.24
C TYR A 241 8.63 2.79 -8.00
N LEU A 242 8.18 4.05 -8.13
CA LEU A 242 8.02 4.99 -7.02
C LEU A 242 7.17 4.41 -5.86
N PRO A 243 5.98 3.83 -6.10
CA PRO A 243 5.16 3.27 -5.04
C PRO A 243 5.87 2.15 -4.27
N TYR A 244 6.92 1.56 -4.82
CA TYR A 244 7.68 0.47 -4.21
C TYR A 244 9.11 0.88 -3.83
N CYS A 245 9.40 2.18 -3.78
CA CYS A 245 10.77 2.69 -3.55
C CYS A 245 11.39 2.18 -2.25
N MET A 246 10.60 2.05 -1.18
CA MET A 246 11.05 1.51 0.11
C MET A 246 11.26 -0.02 0.08
N PRO A 247 10.26 -0.85 -0.29
CA PRO A 247 10.44 -2.30 -0.26
C PRO A 247 11.41 -2.82 -1.31
N LEU A 248 11.59 -2.11 -2.44
CA LEU A 248 12.63 -2.41 -3.43
C LEU A 248 14.02 -1.85 -3.03
N ARG A 249 14.10 -1.09 -1.93
CA ARG A 249 15.32 -0.43 -1.44
C ARG A 249 15.97 0.50 -2.46
N LEU A 250 15.14 1.21 -3.23
CA LEU A 250 15.59 2.27 -4.14
C LEU A 250 16.00 3.53 -3.36
N THR A 251 15.45 3.70 -2.16
CA THR A 251 15.86 4.73 -1.20
C THR A 251 15.96 4.14 0.20
N THR A 252 16.87 4.68 1.02
CA THR A 252 16.98 4.38 2.44
C THR A 252 16.05 5.24 3.29
N ASN A 253 15.62 6.39 2.76
CA ASN A 253 14.80 7.35 3.46
C ASN A 253 13.88 8.07 2.46
N SER A 254 12.63 7.60 2.38
CA SER A 254 11.62 8.22 1.52
C SER A 254 11.41 9.71 1.88
N PRO A 255 11.36 10.62 0.89
CA PRO A 255 10.99 12.01 1.11
C PRO A 255 9.49 12.15 1.44
N TYR A 256 8.68 11.12 1.17
CA TYR A 256 7.22 11.10 1.30
C TYR A 256 6.73 10.55 2.63
N THR A 257 7.61 10.41 3.62
CA THR A 257 7.26 9.85 4.94
C THR A 257 6.44 10.83 5.76
N ILE A 258 5.57 10.29 6.63
CA ILE A 258 4.78 11.12 7.57
C ILE A 258 5.69 11.98 8.45
N ASN A 259 6.87 11.47 8.84
CA ASN A 259 7.83 12.22 9.66
C ASN A 259 8.31 13.52 9.00
N LYS A 260 8.37 13.57 7.67
CA LYS A 260 8.75 14.76 6.91
C LYS A 260 7.57 15.67 6.55
N SER A 261 6.33 15.21 6.81
CA SER A 261 5.10 15.91 6.43
C SER A 261 4.01 15.83 7.51
N GLN A 262 4.40 16.04 8.77
CA GLN A 262 3.52 15.79 9.93
C GLN A 262 2.34 16.78 10.02
N ASN A 263 2.50 18.02 9.53
CA ASN A 263 1.43 19.00 9.52
C ASN A 263 0.46 18.77 8.35
N ILE A 264 0.96 18.41 7.16
CA ILE A 264 0.12 18.01 6.01
C ILE A 264 -0.65 16.73 6.34
N TYR A 265 -0.01 15.76 6.99
CA TYR A 265 -0.68 14.55 7.47
C TYR A 265 -1.80 14.90 8.46
N GLY A 266 -1.52 15.75 9.46
CA GLY A 266 -2.51 16.19 10.44
C GLY A 266 -3.66 16.96 9.78
N LEU A 267 -3.37 17.84 8.83
CA LEU A 267 -4.32 18.61 8.04
C LEU A 267 -5.27 17.70 7.26
N ALA A 268 -4.72 16.73 6.52
CA ALA A 268 -5.52 15.79 5.72
C ALA A 268 -6.50 14.98 6.58
N HIS A 269 -6.06 14.51 7.74
CA HIS A 269 -6.95 13.78 8.65
C HIS A 269 -7.90 14.71 9.44
N ALA A 270 -7.56 15.98 9.65
CA ALA A 270 -8.51 16.96 10.19
C ALA A 270 -9.64 17.25 9.18
N VAL A 271 -9.30 17.37 7.90
CA VAL A 271 -10.26 17.38 6.79
C VAL A 271 -11.10 16.10 6.81
N GLY A 272 -10.48 14.92 6.86
CA GLY A 272 -11.19 13.64 6.98
C GLY A 272 -12.15 13.56 8.17
N CYS A 273 -11.77 14.09 9.34
CA CYS A 273 -12.66 14.18 10.49
C CYS A 273 -13.90 15.03 10.19
N ALA A 274 -13.76 16.13 9.44
CA ALA A 274 -14.89 16.96 9.01
C ALA A 274 -15.78 16.25 7.97
N PHE A 275 -15.28 15.20 7.31
CA PHE A 275 -16.07 14.32 6.43
C PHE A 275 -16.58 13.06 7.16
N ASN A 276 -16.43 12.98 8.49
CA ASN A 276 -16.79 11.83 9.31
C ASN A 276 -16.05 10.52 8.96
N GLU A 277 -14.82 10.62 8.42
CA GLU A 277 -13.99 9.47 8.09
C GLU A 277 -13.46 8.76 9.36
N PRO A 278 -13.88 7.52 9.65
CA PRO A 278 -13.47 6.83 10.88
C PRO A 278 -11.97 6.56 10.95
N SER A 279 -11.33 6.34 9.80
CA SER A 279 -9.88 6.16 9.67
C SER A 279 -9.12 7.42 10.09
N SER A 280 -9.67 8.60 9.81
CA SER A 280 -9.07 9.89 10.13
C SER A 280 -9.22 10.26 11.59
N ALA A 281 -10.38 10.00 12.21
CA ALA A 281 -10.56 10.21 13.65
C ALA A 281 -9.59 9.35 14.50
N ASN A 282 -9.22 8.17 13.98
CA ASN A 282 -8.28 7.24 14.60
C ASN A 282 -6.82 7.40 14.12
N ALA A 283 -6.55 8.33 13.21
CA ALA A 283 -5.21 8.57 12.69
C ALA A 283 -4.28 9.06 13.81
N ARG A 284 -3.06 8.54 13.87
CA ARG A 284 -2.10 8.89 14.91
C ARG A 284 -1.65 10.35 14.77
N ARG A 285 -1.69 11.11 15.85
CA ARG A 285 -1.06 12.42 15.94
C ARG A 285 0.45 12.26 16.16
N PHE A 286 1.24 13.00 15.40
CA PHE A 286 2.70 13.00 15.55
C PHE A 286 3.17 14.18 16.41
N PRO A 287 4.30 14.05 17.14
CA PRO A 287 4.74 15.09 18.07
C PRO A 287 5.00 16.47 17.46
N GLY A 288 5.48 16.53 16.21
CA GLY A 288 5.72 17.79 15.49
C GLY A 288 4.48 18.38 14.83
N THR A 289 3.30 17.76 15.00
CA THR A 289 2.03 18.31 14.51
C THR A 289 1.58 19.49 15.39
N SER A 290 1.53 20.68 14.80
CA SER A 290 0.99 21.88 15.46
C SER A 290 -0.54 21.81 15.54
N GLY A 291 -1.09 21.67 16.75
CA GLY A 291 -2.53 21.44 16.96
C GLY A 291 -3.42 22.56 16.42
N SER A 292 -3.16 23.80 16.83
CA SER A 292 -3.94 24.96 16.38
C SER A 292 -3.73 25.23 14.90
N SER A 293 -2.50 25.18 14.39
CA SER A 293 -2.22 25.42 12.97
C SER A 293 -2.89 24.40 12.06
N VAL A 294 -2.95 23.12 12.47
CA VAL A 294 -3.66 22.06 11.73
C VAL A 294 -5.16 22.32 11.68
N ALA A 295 -5.77 22.63 12.82
CA ALA A 295 -7.20 22.89 12.87
C ALA A 295 -7.59 24.15 12.05
N GLU A 296 -6.87 25.25 12.22
CA GLU A 296 -7.09 26.48 11.45
C GLU A 296 -6.87 26.27 9.94
N GLY A 297 -5.80 25.55 9.58
CA GLY A 297 -5.54 25.18 8.19
C GLY A 297 -6.66 24.36 7.58
N ALA A 298 -7.20 23.39 8.34
CA ALA A 298 -8.32 22.56 7.88
C ALA A 298 -9.60 23.39 7.71
N ILE A 299 -9.94 24.25 8.68
CA ILE A 299 -11.10 25.15 8.58
C ILE A 299 -11.00 26.02 7.33
N ARG A 300 -9.83 26.59 7.07
CA ARG A 300 -9.61 27.41 5.89
C ARG A 300 -9.80 26.62 4.60
N ILE A 301 -9.13 25.47 4.46
CA ILE A 301 -9.21 24.65 3.24
C ILE A 301 -10.64 24.18 2.98
N LEU A 302 -11.36 23.76 4.02
CA LEU A 302 -12.76 23.36 3.92
C LEU A 302 -13.65 24.53 3.48
N GLY A 303 -13.43 25.72 4.03
CA GLY A 303 -14.15 26.95 3.64
C GLY A 303 -13.89 27.34 2.18
N GLU A 304 -12.63 27.28 1.74
CA GLU A 304 -12.26 27.54 0.34
C GLU A 304 -12.89 26.54 -0.63
N ALA A 305 -12.88 25.25 -0.26
CA ALA A 305 -13.53 24.20 -1.05
C ALA A 305 -15.05 24.38 -1.13
N ALA A 306 -15.71 24.77 -0.03
CA ALA A 306 -17.13 25.05 -0.02
C ALA A 306 -17.47 26.25 -0.93
N ARG A 307 -16.68 27.33 -0.85
CA ARG A 307 -16.84 28.50 -1.72
C ARG A 307 -16.71 28.12 -3.19
N PHE A 308 -15.66 27.40 -3.55
CA PHE A 308 -15.42 26.96 -4.93
C PHE A 308 -16.59 26.13 -5.48
N LYS A 309 -17.13 25.18 -4.70
CA LYS A 309 -18.28 24.36 -5.13
C LYS A 309 -19.57 25.18 -5.27
N ASN A 310 -19.78 26.18 -4.41
CA ASN A 310 -20.93 27.07 -4.52
C ASN A 310 -20.84 27.93 -5.79
N GLU A 311 -19.69 28.55 -6.07
CA GLU A 311 -19.44 29.33 -7.29
C GLU A 311 -19.65 28.49 -8.55
N ALA A 312 -19.17 27.23 -8.56
CA ALA A 312 -19.37 26.31 -9.66
C ALA A 312 -20.85 25.93 -9.86
N ALA A 313 -21.62 25.74 -8.78
CA ALA A 313 -23.04 25.44 -8.85
C ALA A 313 -23.87 26.63 -9.37
N GLU A 314 -23.51 27.84 -8.96
CA GLU A 314 -24.12 29.09 -9.46
C GLU A 314 -23.86 29.27 -10.97
N ALA A 315 -22.62 29.03 -11.42
CA ALA A 315 -22.26 29.11 -12.83
C ALA A 315 -22.99 28.08 -13.73
N GLN A 316 -23.41 26.95 -13.16
CA GLN A 316 -24.16 25.89 -13.85
C GLN A 316 -25.69 26.03 -13.73
N GLY A 317 -26.19 27.16 -13.19
CA GLY A 317 -27.63 27.42 -13.07
C GLY A 317 -28.34 26.50 -12.08
N GLY A 318 -27.66 26.08 -11.00
CA GLY A 318 -28.25 25.29 -9.92
C GLY A 318 -28.51 23.81 -10.23
N LYS A 319 -28.07 23.29 -11.38
CA LYS A 319 -28.09 21.85 -11.64
C LYS A 319 -26.93 21.18 -10.90
N SER A 320 -27.23 20.58 -9.76
CA SER A 320 -26.29 19.77 -8.97
C SER A 320 -25.70 18.65 -9.84
N ALA A 321 -24.43 18.77 -10.20
CA ALA A 321 -23.68 17.68 -10.83
C ALA A 321 -23.46 16.56 -9.80
N THR A 322 -23.97 15.36 -10.13
CA THR A 322 -23.62 14.04 -9.56
C THR A 322 -23.65 13.90 -8.03
N GLU A 323 -24.76 13.33 -7.54
CA GLU A 323 -24.86 12.66 -6.22
C GLU A 323 -23.88 11.48 -6.15
N SER A 324 -22.73 11.62 -5.48
CA SER A 324 -21.93 10.43 -5.10
C SER A 324 -20.78 10.65 -4.11
N LYS A 325 -20.40 11.87 -3.71
CA LYS A 325 -19.42 12.08 -2.63
C LYS A 325 -19.99 13.01 -1.56
N ALA A 326 -19.68 12.74 -0.29
CA ALA A 326 -20.10 13.58 0.83
C ALA A 326 -19.78 15.06 0.54
N GLN A 327 -20.75 15.95 0.71
CA GLN A 327 -20.52 17.37 0.47
C GLN A 327 -19.56 17.93 1.53
N PRO A 328 -18.62 18.81 1.15
CA PRO A 328 -17.80 19.50 2.13
C PRO A 328 -18.70 20.31 3.08
N PRO A 329 -18.32 20.46 4.36
CA PRO A 329 -19.00 21.34 5.28
C PRO A 329 -19.10 22.75 4.71
N LYS A 330 -20.26 23.38 4.82
CA LYS A 330 -20.60 24.67 4.19
C LYS A 330 -20.19 25.87 5.01
N SER A 331 -19.90 25.68 6.30
CA SER A 331 -19.57 26.75 7.23
C SER A 331 -18.58 26.31 8.29
N ARG A 332 -17.91 27.29 8.91
CA ARG A 332 -17.04 27.05 10.08
C ARG A 332 -17.80 26.36 11.21
N SER A 333 -19.04 26.78 11.49
CA SER A 333 -19.89 26.18 12.53
C SER A 333 -20.13 24.70 12.27
N GLU A 334 -20.46 24.35 11.02
CA GLU A 334 -20.68 22.94 10.64
C GLU A 334 -19.41 22.09 10.81
N ILE A 335 -18.23 22.62 10.49
CA ILE A 335 -16.95 21.93 10.72
C ILE A 335 -16.76 21.65 12.21
N LEU A 336 -16.98 22.67 13.05
CA LEU A 336 -16.83 22.59 14.49
C LEU A 336 -17.83 21.61 15.12
N GLU A 337 -19.09 21.61 14.68
CA GLU A 337 -20.11 20.66 15.11
C GLU A 337 -19.73 19.21 14.77
N ARG A 338 -19.25 18.97 13.54
CA ARG A 338 -18.77 17.63 13.13
C ARG A 338 -17.58 17.18 13.97
N TRP A 339 -16.65 18.08 14.30
CA TRP A 339 -15.53 17.76 15.20
C TRP A 339 -15.98 17.53 16.65
N ALA A 340 -16.98 18.26 17.14
CA ALA A 340 -17.56 18.07 18.46
C ALA A 340 -18.27 16.71 18.58
N ALA A 341 -18.93 16.26 17.51
CA ALA A 341 -19.65 14.99 17.43
C ALA A 341 -18.73 13.74 17.50
N ILE A 342 -17.41 13.91 17.33
CA ILE A 342 -16.46 12.80 17.45
C ILE A 342 -16.53 12.20 18.85
N SER A 343 -17.01 10.97 18.92
CA SER A 343 -17.27 10.27 20.18
C SER A 343 -16.02 9.55 20.67
N ASN A 344 -15.58 9.86 21.90
CA ASN A 344 -14.47 9.23 22.61
C ASN A 344 -13.20 9.01 21.75
N PRO A 345 -12.60 10.07 21.18
CA PRO A 345 -11.37 9.92 20.41
C PRO A 345 -10.26 9.36 21.30
N ARG A 346 -9.46 8.44 20.73
CA ARG A 346 -8.33 7.85 21.45
C ARG A 346 -7.25 8.90 21.69
N ARG A 347 -6.56 8.81 22.83
CA ARG A 347 -5.44 9.70 23.14
C ARG A 347 -4.34 9.58 22.09
N GLY A 348 -3.80 10.72 21.66
CA GLY A 348 -2.75 10.81 20.65
C GLY A 348 -3.26 10.62 19.22
N THR A 349 -4.54 10.87 18.94
CA THR A 349 -5.07 10.86 17.56
C THR A 349 -5.38 12.26 17.03
N VAL A 350 -5.58 12.37 15.71
CA VAL A 350 -6.06 13.60 15.06
C VAL A 350 -7.50 13.91 15.50
N GLY A 351 -8.33 12.89 15.74
CA GLY A 351 -9.67 13.08 16.31
C GLY A 351 -9.66 13.78 17.68
N GLU A 352 -8.71 13.43 18.56
CA GLU A 352 -8.52 14.13 19.84
C GLU A 352 -8.08 15.58 19.62
N LEU A 353 -7.17 15.82 18.67
CA LEU A 353 -6.66 17.15 18.34
C LEU A 353 -7.78 18.10 17.93
N VAL A 354 -8.61 17.72 16.96
CA VAL A 354 -9.67 18.60 16.44
C VAL A 354 -10.79 18.82 17.45
N LYS A 355 -11.08 17.81 18.29
CA LYS A 355 -12.03 17.94 19.39
C LYS A 355 -11.53 18.91 20.46
N ASN A 356 -10.27 18.80 20.87
CA ASN A 356 -9.67 19.73 21.83
C ASN A 356 -9.61 21.16 21.27
N TYR A 357 -9.37 21.32 19.97
CA TYR A 357 -9.43 22.63 19.33
C TYR A 357 -10.84 23.22 19.43
N TYR A 358 -11.90 22.45 19.11
CA TYR A 358 -13.29 22.88 19.30
C TYR A 358 -13.55 23.35 20.74
N GLU A 359 -13.15 22.55 21.74
CA GLU A 359 -13.32 22.88 23.16
C GLU A 359 -12.61 24.19 23.57
N SER A 360 -11.50 24.53 22.90
CA SER A 360 -10.77 25.78 23.16
C SER A 360 -11.41 27.03 22.55
N VAL A 361 -12.18 26.87 21.48
CA VAL A 361 -12.79 28.00 20.74
C VAL A 361 -14.29 28.16 20.98
N LYS A 362 -14.96 27.17 21.58
CA LYS A 362 -16.41 27.22 21.85
C LYS A 362 -16.79 28.43 22.72
N ASN A 363 -15.95 28.80 23.69
CA ASN A 363 -16.18 29.93 24.59
C ASN A 363 -15.95 31.30 23.94
N ILE A 364 -15.46 31.34 22.70
CA ILE A 364 -15.26 32.56 21.89
C ILE A 364 -16.44 32.74 20.92
N LEU A 365 -17.28 31.71 20.75
CA LEU A 365 -18.43 31.68 19.86
C LEU A 365 -19.78 31.88 20.58
N GLU A 366 -19.77 31.77 21.91
CA GLU A 366 -20.83 32.24 22.84
C GLU A 366 -20.54 33.69 23.25
#